data_AF-A0A7K9BSF8-F1
#
_entry.id   AF-A0A7K9BSF8-F1
#
_cell.length_a   1.000
_cell.length_b   1.000
_cell.length_c   1.000
_cell.angle_alpha   90.00
_cell.angle_beta   90.00
_cell.angle_gamma   90.00
#
_symmetry.space_group_name_H-M   'P 1'
#
loop_
_entity.id
_entity.type
_entity.pdbx_description
1 polymer ?
#
loop_
_entity_poly.entity_id
_entity_poly.type
_entity_poly.pdbx_seq_one_letter_code
_entity_poly.pdbx_strand_id
1 'polypeptide(L)'
;ALEAARICANKYMVKSCGKDGFHIRVRLHPFHVIRINKMLSCAGADRLQTGMRGAFGKPQGTVARVHIGQVIMSIRTKAQNKEHVVEALRRAKFKFPGRQKVLGALGGHWEGFEGAGGALGGHWRSREGSGRALGKRLIPDGCGVKYVPCRGPLDRWRSLHS
;
A
#
# COMPACT_ATOMS: atom_id res chain seq x y z
N ALA A 1 -0.19 -5.00 -13.87
CA ALA A 1 0.31 -5.77 -12.70
C ALA A 1 -0.39 -5.38 -11.40
N LEU A 2 -0.26 -4.14 -10.92
CA LEU A 2 -0.87 -3.68 -9.65
C LEU A 2 -2.38 -3.94 -9.59
N GLU A 3 -3.12 -3.60 -10.64
CA GLU A 3 -4.57 -3.80 -10.68
C GLU A 3 -4.97 -5.28 -10.69
N ALA A 4 -4.28 -6.11 -11.48
CA ALA A 4 -4.50 -7.55 -11.49
C ALA A 4 -4.25 -8.19 -10.12
N ALA A 5 -3.21 -7.75 -9.40
CA ALA A 5 -2.93 -8.19 -8.05
C ALA A 5 -4.04 -7.78 -7.08
N ARG A 6 -4.52 -6.54 -7.18
CA ARG A 6 -5.61 -6.00 -6.34
C ARG A 6 -6.90 -6.80 -6.54
N ILE A 7 -7.31 -7.03 -7.79
CA ILE A 7 -8.50 -7.82 -8.12
C ILE A 7 -8.36 -9.26 -7.60
N CYS A 8 -7.19 -9.87 -7.77
CA CYS A 8 -6.93 -11.23 -7.32
C CYS A 8 -7.07 -11.37 -5.79
N ALA A 9 -6.45 -10.46 -5.02
CA ALA A 9 -6.58 -10.43 -3.57
C ALA A 9 -8.04 -10.17 -3.15
N ASN A 10 -8.69 -9.17 -3.75
CA ASN A 10 -10.06 -8.79 -3.42
C ASN A 10 -11.05 -9.94 -3.65
N LYS A 11 -10.98 -10.60 -4.81
CA LYS A 11 -11.89 -11.70 -5.16
C LYS A 11 -11.80 -12.86 -4.17
N TYR A 12 -10.61 -13.20 -3.70
CA TYR A 12 -10.44 -14.25 -2.69
C TYR A 12 -10.96 -13.80 -1.31
N MET A 13 -10.60 -12.60 -0.88
CA MET A 13 -11.00 -12.07 0.42
C MET A 13 -12.52 -11.88 0.54
N VAL A 14 -13.19 -11.38 -0.50
CA VAL A 14 -14.66 -11.27 -0.52
C VAL A 14 -15.32 -12.65 -0.38
N LYS A 15 -14.78 -13.66 -1.06
CA LYS A 15 -15.32 -15.03 -1.00
C LYS A 15 -15.13 -15.68 0.38
N SER A 16 -13.98 -15.47 1.02
CA SER A 16 -13.63 -16.15 2.28
C SER A 16 -14.07 -15.40 3.53
N CYS A 17 -13.97 -14.07 3.55
CA CYS A 17 -14.16 -13.25 4.75
C CYS A 17 -15.37 -12.31 4.68
N GLY A 18 -16.06 -12.25 3.54
CA GLY A 18 -17.10 -11.26 3.27
C GLY A 18 -16.54 -9.87 2.97
N LYS A 19 -17.38 -8.99 2.39
CA LYS A 19 -16.97 -7.65 1.93
C LYS A 19 -16.48 -6.75 3.06
N ASP A 20 -17.08 -6.85 4.24
CA ASP A 20 -16.78 -5.99 5.39
C ASP A 20 -15.70 -6.57 6.32
N GLY A 21 -15.16 -7.74 5.97
CA GLY A 21 -14.19 -8.47 6.80
C GLY A 21 -12.74 -7.96 6.68
N PHE A 22 -12.46 -7.04 5.77
CA PHE A 22 -11.10 -6.62 5.45
C PHE A 22 -11.02 -5.23 4.81
N HIS A 23 -9.85 -4.62 4.87
CA HIS A 23 -9.51 -3.39 4.15
C HIS A 23 -8.19 -3.58 3.38
N ILE A 24 -8.22 -3.46 2.04
CA ILE A 24 -7.04 -3.55 1.17
C ILE A 24 -6.60 -2.14 0.77
N ARG A 25 -5.30 -1.86 0.87
CA ARG A 25 -4.67 -0.66 0.28
C ARG A 25 -3.48 -1.06 -0.57
N VAL A 26 -3.47 -0.59 -1.81
CA VAL A 26 -2.28 -0.55 -2.65
C VAL A 26 -1.49 0.69 -2.24
N ARG A 27 -0.24 0.52 -1.78
CA ARG A 27 0.58 1.64 -1.27
C ARG A 27 1.38 2.33 -2.36
N LEU A 28 1.66 1.62 -3.44
CA LEU A 28 2.39 2.15 -4.58
C LEU A 28 1.47 2.90 -5.54
N HIS A 29 1.96 4.04 -6.04
CA HIS A 29 1.30 4.82 -7.07
C HIS A 29 2.16 4.86 -8.34
N PRO A 30 1.57 4.63 -9.53
CA PRO A 30 2.31 4.59 -10.78
C PRO A 30 2.48 6.00 -11.36
N PHE A 31 3.49 6.75 -10.89
CA PHE A 31 3.77 8.10 -11.39
C PHE A 31 4.75 8.14 -12.57
N HIS A 32 5.55 7.08 -12.77
CA HIS A 32 6.57 7.10 -13.82
C HIS A 32 5.96 6.72 -15.17
N VAL A 33 6.09 7.57 -16.18
CA VAL A 33 5.56 7.31 -17.53
C VAL A 33 6.64 6.66 -18.39
N ILE A 34 6.33 5.48 -18.93
CA ILE A 34 7.17 4.78 -19.90
C ILE A 34 6.87 5.25 -21.32
N ARG A 35 7.93 5.30 -22.13
CA ARG A 35 7.87 5.71 -23.53
C ARG A 35 8.20 4.56 -24.45
N ILE A 36 7.58 4.53 -25.62
CA ILE A 36 7.83 3.55 -26.67
C ILE A 36 8.07 4.27 -28.00
N ASN A 37 9.15 3.90 -28.69
CA ASN A 37 9.31 4.22 -30.11
C ASN A 37 8.60 3.11 -30.90
N LYS A 38 7.38 3.38 -31.37
CA LYS A 38 6.55 2.34 -32.03
C LYS A 38 7.12 2.04 -33.42
N MET A 39 7.53 0.80 -33.63
CA MET A 39 7.85 0.29 -34.96
C MET A 39 6.56 -0.13 -35.68
N LEU A 40 6.50 0.10 -36.99
CA LEU A 40 5.41 -0.36 -37.85
C LEU A 40 5.69 -1.81 -38.24
N SER A 41 4.75 -2.70 -37.93
CA SER A 41 4.79 -4.10 -38.35
C SER A 41 3.87 -4.30 -39.57
N CYS A 42 4.25 -3.73 -40.71
CA CYS A 42 3.57 -3.95 -41.99
C CYS A 42 4.59 -4.11 -43.13
N ALA A 43 4.22 -4.78 -44.21
CA ALA A 43 5.06 -4.88 -45.40
C ALA A 43 5.32 -3.48 -45.98
N GLY A 44 6.58 -3.17 -46.31
CA GLY A 44 6.97 -1.83 -46.76
C GLY A 44 7.12 -0.79 -45.64
N ALA A 45 7.17 -1.20 -44.37
CA ALA A 45 7.37 -0.30 -43.22
C ALA A 45 8.67 0.52 -43.30
N ASP A 46 9.69 0.01 -44.00
CA ASP A 46 10.95 0.70 -44.28
C ASP A 46 10.74 2.04 -45.01
N ARG A 47 9.68 2.15 -45.82
CA ARG A 47 9.36 3.37 -46.58
C ARG A 47 8.58 4.39 -45.75
N LEU A 48 7.90 3.93 -44.71
CA LEU A 48 6.96 4.73 -43.92
C LEU A 48 7.52 5.11 -42.55
N GLN A 49 8.55 4.41 -42.07
CA GLN A 49 9.15 4.63 -40.77
C GLN A 49 10.56 5.18 -40.89
N THR A 50 10.91 6.11 -40.00
CA THR A 50 12.26 6.66 -39.90
C THR A 50 13.25 5.76 -39.15
N GLY A 51 12.86 4.51 -38.84
CA GLY A 51 13.64 3.58 -38.02
C GLY A 51 14.03 4.19 -36.67
N MET A 52 15.34 4.32 -36.42
CA MET A 52 15.90 4.88 -35.18
C MET A 52 16.19 6.39 -35.26
N ARG A 53 15.94 7.04 -36.39
CA ARG A 53 16.08 8.50 -36.49
C ARG A 53 14.96 9.17 -35.68
N GLY A 54 15.34 9.97 -34.68
CA GLY A 54 14.39 10.61 -33.77
C GLY A 54 13.75 9.64 -32.77
N ALA A 55 14.52 8.66 -32.26
CA ALA A 55 14.03 7.53 -31.45
C ALA A 55 13.40 7.86 -30.08
N PHE A 56 13.15 9.13 -29.77
CA PHE A 56 12.49 9.49 -28.51
C PHE A 56 11.02 9.06 -28.56
N GLY A 57 10.69 8.08 -27.72
CA GLY A 57 9.37 7.47 -27.73
C GLY A 57 8.25 8.40 -27.28
N LYS A 58 7.02 8.03 -27.65
CA LYS A 58 5.80 8.66 -27.13
C LYS A 58 5.38 7.97 -25.81
N PRO A 59 4.72 8.66 -24.88
CA PRO A 59 4.22 8.05 -23.66
C PRO A 59 3.20 6.96 -23.98
N GLN A 60 3.33 5.79 -23.35
CA GLN A 60 2.46 4.63 -23.62
C GLN A 60 1.79 4.07 -22.36
N GLY A 61 2.43 4.19 -21.20
CA GLY A 61 1.89 3.65 -19.96
C GLY A 61 2.58 4.21 -18.73
N THR A 62 2.05 3.86 -17.56
CA THR A 62 2.58 4.27 -16.26
C THR A 62 3.08 3.06 -15.48
N VAL A 63 4.17 3.22 -14.75
CA VAL A 63 4.76 2.21 -13.88
C VAL A 63 5.02 2.78 -12.49
N ALA A 64 4.95 1.92 -11.49
CA ALA A 64 5.38 2.24 -10.13
C ALA A 64 6.82 1.76 -9.95
N ARG A 65 7.69 2.66 -9.48
CA ARG A 65 9.07 2.30 -9.10
C ARG A 65 9.07 1.78 -7.67
N VAL A 66 9.78 0.68 -7.44
CA VAL A 66 9.79 -0.02 -6.14
C VAL A 66 11.23 -0.30 -5.74
N HIS A 67 11.57 -0.04 -4.48
CA HIS A 67 12.84 -0.42 -3.86
C HIS A 67 12.71 -1.73 -3.09
N ILE A 68 13.85 -2.39 -2.83
CA ILE A 68 13.87 -3.62 -2.04
C ILE A 68 13.35 -3.33 -0.63
N GLY A 69 12.41 -4.15 -0.16
CA GLY A 69 11.78 -3.99 1.16
C GLY A 69 10.62 -2.99 1.19
N GLN A 70 10.34 -2.28 0.10
CA GLN A 70 9.20 -1.38 0.02
C GLN A 70 7.88 -2.17 -0.05
N VAL A 71 6.90 -1.79 0.77
CA VAL A 71 5.60 -2.45 0.82
C VAL A 71 4.75 -2.06 -0.41
N ILE A 72 4.34 -3.07 -1.17
CA ILE A 72 3.53 -2.91 -2.39
C ILE A 72 2.03 -2.78 -2.05
N MET A 73 1.53 -3.74 -1.29
CA MET A 73 0.12 -3.88 -0.95
C MET A 73 0.01 -4.32 0.51
N SER A 74 -1.04 -3.87 1.18
CA SER A 74 -1.30 -4.18 2.58
C SER A 74 -2.78 -4.46 2.79
N ILE A 75 -3.08 -5.42 3.66
CA ILE A 75 -4.43 -5.82 4.02
C ILE A 75 -4.56 -5.75 5.55
N ARG A 76 -5.61 -5.07 6.03
CA ARG A 76 -5.99 -5.02 7.45
C ARG A 76 -7.22 -5.89 7.66
N THR A 77 -7.16 -6.82 8.60
CA THR A 77 -8.28 -7.71 8.97
C THR A 77 -8.30 -7.97 10.47
N LYS A 78 -9.39 -8.58 10.95
CA LYS A 78 -9.43 -9.21 12.27
C LYS A 78 -8.49 -10.42 12.33
N ALA A 79 -8.05 -10.78 13.54
CA ALA A 79 -7.09 -11.87 13.76
C ALA A 79 -7.59 -13.25 13.24
N GLN A 80 -8.90 -13.46 13.25
CA GLN A 80 -9.55 -14.68 12.75
C GLN A 80 -9.25 -14.97 11.27
N ASN A 81 -9.08 -13.92 10.45
CA ASN A 81 -8.92 -14.05 8.99
C ASN A 81 -7.46 -14.10 8.53
N LYS A 82 -6.50 -14.29 9.44
CA LYS A 82 -5.06 -14.20 9.16
C LYS A 82 -4.62 -15.16 8.04
N GLU A 83 -5.06 -16.40 8.08
CA GLU A 83 -4.66 -17.43 7.11
C GLU A 83 -5.16 -17.10 5.70
N HIS A 84 -6.40 -16.63 5.59
CA HIS A 84 -6.98 -16.17 4.33
C HIS A 84 -6.21 -14.97 3.75
N VAL A 85 -5.72 -14.05 4.58
CA VAL A 85 -4.89 -12.93 4.12
C VAL A 85 -3.56 -13.41 3.54
N VAL A 86 -2.90 -14.37 4.18
CA VAL A 86 -1.63 -14.92 3.69
C VAL A 86 -1.84 -15.58 2.32
N GLU A 87 -2.92 -16.35 2.15
CA GLU A 87 -3.25 -16.97 0.88
C GLU A 87 -3.65 -15.95 -0.20
N ALA A 88 -4.41 -14.90 0.16
CA ALA A 88 -4.75 -13.81 -0.75
C ALA A 88 -3.49 -13.10 -1.28
N LEU A 89 -2.55 -12.78 -0.38
CA LEU A 89 -1.29 -12.15 -0.74
C LEU A 89 -0.37 -13.09 -1.51
N ARG A 90 -0.39 -14.40 -1.20
CA ARG A 90 0.31 -15.41 -2.00
C ARG A 90 -0.22 -15.43 -3.44
N ARG A 91 -1.54 -15.36 -3.65
CA ARG A 91 -2.12 -15.31 -5.01
C ARG A 91 -1.79 -14.02 -5.73
N ALA A 92 -1.84 -12.90 -5.03
CA ALA A 92 -1.47 -11.58 -5.58
C ALA A 92 0.00 -11.52 -5.99
N LYS A 93 0.91 -12.19 -5.26
CA LYS A 93 2.35 -12.19 -5.55
C LYS A 93 2.67 -12.72 -6.96
N PHE A 94 1.91 -13.68 -7.46
CA PHE A 94 2.09 -14.24 -8.81
C PHE A 94 1.76 -13.25 -9.94
N LYS A 95 1.15 -12.11 -9.63
CA LYS A 95 0.89 -11.04 -10.60
C LYS A 95 2.02 -10.03 -10.70
N PHE A 96 3.04 -10.15 -9.86
CA PHE A 96 4.23 -9.31 -9.88
C PHE A 96 5.44 -10.08 -10.42
N PRO A 97 6.32 -9.41 -11.17
CA PRO A 97 7.60 -10.00 -11.58
C PRO A 97 8.56 -10.11 -10.38
N GLY A 98 9.40 -11.14 -10.36
CA GLY A 98 10.43 -11.33 -9.33
C GLY A 98 9.96 -12.09 -8.08
N ARG A 99 10.66 -11.91 -6.96
CA ARG A 99 10.39 -12.58 -5.69
C ARG A 99 9.80 -11.61 -4.68
N GLN A 100 8.59 -11.89 -4.22
CA GLN A 100 7.91 -11.10 -3.19
C GLN A 100 7.81 -11.92 -1.90
N LYS A 101 8.03 -11.24 -0.77
CA LYS A 101 7.85 -11.81 0.55
C LYS A 101 6.51 -11.36 1.11
N VAL A 102 5.72 -12.30 1.63
CA VAL A 102 4.52 -12.00 2.39
C VAL A 102 4.96 -11.91 3.85
N LEU A 103 4.83 -10.72 4.43
CA LEU A 103 5.14 -10.48 5.83
C LEU A 103 3.81 -10.40 6.59
N GLY A 104 3.57 -11.35 7.48
CA GLY A 104 2.54 -11.20 8.51
C GLY A 104 3.05 -10.22 9.55
N ALA A 105 2.20 -9.31 10.03
CA ALA A 105 2.55 -8.47 11.16
C ALA A 105 2.73 -9.36 12.42
N LEU A 106 3.96 -9.82 12.64
CA LEU A 106 4.45 -10.28 13.93
C LEU A 106 4.97 -9.04 14.65
N GLY A 107 4.14 -8.45 15.51
CA GLY A 107 4.59 -7.43 16.47
C GLY A 107 4.16 -5.99 16.16
N GLY A 108 3.29 -5.46 17.02
CA GLY A 108 3.39 -4.06 17.45
C GLY A 108 2.44 -3.05 16.82
N HIS A 109 2.17 -3.10 15.52
CA HIS A 109 1.41 -2.03 14.88
C HIS A 109 -0.10 -2.33 14.81
N TRP A 110 -0.82 -1.94 15.85
CA TRP A 110 -2.28 -2.10 15.95
C TRP A 110 -3.03 -1.24 14.92
N GLU A 111 -2.42 -0.15 14.44
CA GLU A 111 -3.01 0.72 13.43
C GLU A 111 -2.58 0.30 12.03
N GLY A 112 -3.15 -0.76 11.48
CA GLY A 112 -2.67 -1.30 10.21
C GLY A 112 -2.86 -0.38 8.99
N PHE A 113 -2.23 0.78 8.85
CA PHE A 113 -1.99 1.56 7.61
C PHE A 113 -1.08 2.77 7.88
N GLU A 114 -0.98 3.24 9.13
CA GLU A 114 -0.03 4.29 9.46
C GLU A 114 1.36 3.66 9.54
N GLY A 115 2.28 4.20 8.75
CA GLY A 115 3.70 4.03 8.99
C GLY A 115 4.16 5.40 9.42
N ALA A 116 4.73 5.49 10.62
CA ALA A 116 5.68 6.51 10.99
C ALA A 116 6.67 6.71 9.81
N GLY A 117 6.42 7.75 9.02
CA GLY A 117 7.30 8.16 7.95
C GLY A 117 8.49 8.91 8.56
N GLY A 118 9.70 8.47 8.24
CA GLY A 118 10.92 9.18 8.58
C GLY A 118 11.46 8.87 9.98
N ALA A 119 12.78 9.00 10.10
CA ALA A 119 13.63 8.64 11.24
C ALA A 119 13.33 9.36 12.58
N LEU A 120 12.14 9.95 12.76
CA LEU A 120 11.67 10.60 13.98
C LEU A 120 10.23 10.20 14.38
N GLY A 121 9.60 9.26 13.67
CA GLY A 121 8.24 8.80 14.01
C GLY A 121 8.27 7.65 15.02
N GLY A 122 7.77 7.91 16.23
CA GLY A 122 7.76 6.99 17.37
C GLY A 122 7.40 5.55 16.99
N HIS A 123 8.30 4.65 17.36
CA HIS A 123 8.12 3.20 17.28
C HIS A 123 7.03 2.80 18.29
N TRP A 124 5.76 2.78 17.88
CA TRP A 124 4.66 2.26 18.71
C TRP A 124 4.76 0.73 18.76
N ARG A 125 5.75 0.24 19.51
CA ARG A 125 5.92 -1.17 19.82
C ARG A 125 4.97 -1.48 20.96
N SER A 126 3.92 -2.26 20.68
CA SER A 126 3.12 -2.92 21.70
C SER A 126 4.02 -3.82 22.54
N ARG A 127 4.62 -3.27 23.61
CA ARG A 127 5.34 -4.02 24.64
C ARG A 127 4.63 -3.99 25.99
N GLU A 128 3.61 -3.17 26.15
CA GLU A 128 2.74 -3.16 27.33
C GLU A 128 1.31 -3.01 26.80
N GLY A 129 0.40 -3.94 27.08
CA GLY A 129 -0.17 -4.04 28.41
C GLY A 129 -1.22 -2.94 28.56
N SER A 130 -2.46 -3.24 28.15
CA SER A 130 -3.66 -2.40 28.31
C SER A 130 -3.70 -1.09 27.49
N GLY A 131 -4.65 -1.02 26.54
CA GLY A 131 -5.11 0.21 25.90
C GLY A 131 -5.80 1.21 26.85
N ARG A 132 -5.55 1.12 28.16
CA ARG A 132 -6.12 2.00 29.19
C ARG A 132 -5.15 3.10 29.65
N ALA A 133 -3.83 2.89 29.60
CA ALA A 133 -2.86 3.89 30.04
C ALA A 133 -2.60 5.02 28.99
N LEU A 134 -2.74 4.71 27.69
CA LEU A 134 -2.63 5.68 26.58
C LEU A 134 -3.98 6.22 26.08
N GLY A 135 -5.10 5.71 26.59
CA GLY A 135 -6.45 5.98 26.07
C GLY A 135 -6.90 7.45 26.10
N LYS A 136 -6.19 8.33 26.83
CA LYS A 136 -6.47 9.78 26.85
C LYS A 136 -5.70 10.59 25.81
N ARG A 137 -4.78 9.99 25.04
CA ARG A 137 -3.92 10.72 24.07
C ARG A 137 -4.09 10.30 22.62
N LEU A 138 -5.03 9.42 22.31
CA LEU A 138 -5.27 8.93 20.95
C LEU A 138 -6.72 9.22 20.59
N ILE A 139 -6.92 10.02 19.54
CA ILE A 139 -8.25 10.39 19.05
C ILE A 139 -8.50 9.59 17.76
N PRO A 140 -9.63 8.87 17.64
CA PRO A 140 -9.97 8.18 16.40
C PRO A 140 -10.22 9.20 15.27
N ASP A 141 -9.61 8.98 14.10
CA ASP A 141 -9.79 9.81 12.89
C ASP A 141 -10.21 8.92 11.72
N GLY A 142 -11.40 8.33 11.84
CA GLY A 142 -11.95 7.38 10.88
C GLY A 142 -11.11 6.09 10.76
N CYS A 143 -10.34 5.97 9.68
CA CYS A 143 -9.51 4.78 9.42
C CYS A 143 -8.14 4.79 10.12
N GLY A 144 -7.71 5.97 10.57
CA GLY A 144 -6.45 6.21 11.28
C GLY A 144 -6.69 6.70 12.71
N VAL A 145 -5.61 7.11 13.37
CA VAL A 145 -5.66 7.62 14.74
C VAL A 145 -4.72 8.80 14.84
N LYS A 146 -5.17 9.83 15.56
CA LYS A 146 -4.37 11.00 15.81
C LYS A 146 -3.79 10.95 17.22
N TYR A 147 -2.46 11.00 17.31
CA TYR A 147 -1.78 11.25 18.57
C TYR A 147 -1.98 12.70 19.01
N VAL A 148 -2.37 12.89 20.27
CA VAL A 148 -2.48 14.19 20.93
C VAL A 148 -1.17 14.45 21.67
N PRO A 149 -0.28 15.31 21.13
CA PRO A 149 0.94 15.67 21.82
C PRO A 149 0.62 16.58 23.02
N CYS A 150 1.50 16.58 24.03
CA CYS A 150 1.47 17.55 25.13
C CYS A 150 1.92 18.96 24.72
N ARG A 151 1.98 19.25 23.42
CA ARG A 151 2.45 20.52 22.85
C ARG A 151 1.41 21.05 21.88
N GLY A 152 1.04 22.32 22.06
CA GLY A 152 0.07 23.02 21.23
C GLY A 152 -0.64 24.12 22.02
N PRO A 153 -1.49 24.92 21.37
CA PRO A 153 -2.29 25.93 22.04
C PRO A 153 -3.16 25.32 23.15
N LEU A 154 -3.20 25.97 24.33
CA LEU A 154 -3.91 25.47 25.50
C LEU A 154 -5.42 25.29 25.25
N ASP A 155 -6.02 26.14 24.43
CA ASP A 155 -7.44 26.08 24.08
C ASP A 155 -7.82 24.77 23.38
N ARG A 156 -6.94 24.30 22.48
CA ARG A 156 -7.11 23.02 21.78
C ARG A 156 -6.95 21.84 22.74
N TRP A 157 -6.09 21.97 23.75
CA TRP A 157 -5.95 20.94 24.78
C TRP A 157 -7.22 20.90 25.65
N ARG A 158 -7.73 22.05 26.09
CA ARG A 158 -8.98 22.16 26.86
C ARG A 158 -10.17 21.57 26.12
N SER A 159 -10.36 21.89 24.84
CA SER A 159 -11.47 21.36 24.03
C SER A 159 -11.44 19.84 23.85
N LEU A 160 -10.28 19.21 24.02
CA LEU A 160 -10.11 17.75 23.89
C LEU A 160 -10.26 17.02 25.24
N HIS A 161 -10.18 17.75 26.36
CA HIS A 161 -10.20 17.19 27.72
C HIS A 161 -11.40 17.69 28.57
N SER A 162 -12.27 18.52 28.00
CA SER A 162 -13.61 18.84 28.52
C SER A 162 -14.58 17.70 28.25
#